data_AF-A0A5M4B117-F1
#
_entry.id   AF-A0A5M4B117-F1
#
_cell.length_a   1.000
_cell.length_b   1.000
_cell.length_c   1.000
_cell.angle_alpha   90.00
_cell.angle_beta   90.00
_cell.angle_gamma   90.00
#
_symmetry.space_group_name_H-M   'P 1'
#
loop_
_entity.id
_entity.type
_entity.pdbx_description
1 polymer ?
#
loop_
_entity_poly.entity_id
_entity_poly.type
_entity_poly.pdbx_seq_one_letter_code
_entity_poly.pdbx_strand_id
1 'polypeptide(L)'
;MKNRAILLIVGLIISSSLAFGQVSKDTVRRDSVYPFRGYFSTEQSWQITKEAYRKQLEAEGLSADKVNQKIQKFEEMKSALIEKIKKQQKLAEKQRQLAEIQRQKAEEQRKEAVAQRQEAEKQRQMSARQREQARVEREKASEQRKLAEIQRQKAGEQRKEAAAQRLKAEAQRKMAEEWRKNVKSLLDENVTLSGKDSKAKSVKLEVAQRNPLFFNVDGEINSGNVLIEIFNPKGQKEGELSLEHHRESGSKTNSGLSDNTSGSLNKIINSPETGDWVVTITPEKSTGHIHISIAQYIKPAIDE
;
A
#
# COMPACT_ATOMS: atom_id res chain seq x y z
N MET A 1 -47.97 -6.87 -24.89
CA MET A 1 -48.91 -5.82 -25.33
C MET A 1 -49.05 -4.61 -24.38
N LYS A 2 -48.15 -4.39 -23.39
CA LYS A 2 -48.26 -3.27 -22.44
C LYS A 2 -47.33 -2.06 -22.71
N ASN A 3 -46.38 -2.17 -23.65
CA ASN A 3 -45.39 -1.11 -23.91
C ASN A 3 -45.76 -0.17 -25.07
N ARG A 4 -46.89 -0.39 -25.76
CA ARG A 4 -47.33 0.48 -26.87
C ARG A 4 -48.25 1.63 -26.43
N ALA A 5 -48.85 1.55 -25.24
CA ALA A 5 -49.73 2.60 -24.72
C ALA A 5 -48.98 3.82 -24.14
N ILE A 6 -47.74 3.63 -23.67
CA ILE A 6 -46.95 4.72 -23.04
C ILE A 6 -46.32 5.64 -24.09
N LEU A 7 -45.99 5.13 -25.29
CA LEU A 7 -45.44 5.93 -26.39
C LEU A 7 -46.48 6.86 -27.04
N LEU A 8 -47.78 6.51 -27.02
CA LEU A 8 -48.85 7.36 -27.55
C LEU A 8 -49.18 8.57 -26.65
N ILE A 9 -48.97 8.45 -25.33
CA ILE A 9 -49.25 9.54 -24.38
C ILE A 9 -48.12 10.60 -24.38
N VAL A 10 -46.87 10.19 -24.60
CA VAL A 10 -45.74 11.14 -24.72
C VAL A 10 -45.76 11.90 -26.06
N GLY A 11 -46.28 11.29 -27.14
CA GLY A 11 -46.45 11.97 -28.43
C GLY A 11 -47.51 13.09 -28.46
N LEU A 12 -48.50 13.04 -27.56
CA LEU A 12 -49.56 14.06 -27.45
C LEU A 12 -49.16 15.29 -26.61
N ILE A 13 -48.13 15.17 -25.76
CA ILE A 13 -47.64 16.30 -24.94
C ILE A 13 -46.61 17.14 -25.70
N ILE A 14 -45.88 16.55 -26.66
CA ILE A 14 -44.91 17.29 -27.49
C ILE A 14 -45.60 18.06 -28.63
N SER A 15 -46.76 17.61 -29.10
CA SER A 15 -47.52 18.29 -30.17
C SER A 15 -48.34 19.51 -29.69
N SER A 16 -48.55 19.66 -28.38
CA SER A 16 -49.27 20.81 -27.80
C SER A 16 -48.37 22.00 -27.43
N SER A 17 -47.03 21.84 -27.51
CA SER A 17 -46.06 22.90 -27.20
C SER A 17 -45.58 23.69 -28.43
N LEU A 18 -46.05 23.36 -29.64
CA LEU A 18 -45.66 24.02 -30.89
C LEU A 18 -46.79 24.80 -31.59
N ALA A 19 -47.97 24.92 -30.96
CA ALA A 19 -49.13 25.64 -31.51
C ALA A 19 -49.45 26.96 -30.78
N PHE A 20 -48.51 27.51 -30.00
CA PHE A 20 -48.51 28.93 -29.66
C PHE A 20 -47.42 29.60 -30.49
N GLY A 21 -47.67 29.65 -31.80
CA GLY A 21 -47.06 30.65 -32.66
C GLY A 21 -47.29 32.01 -32.02
N GLN A 22 -46.20 32.72 -31.80
CA GLN A 22 -46.18 34.13 -31.44
C GLN A 22 -47.21 34.85 -32.33
N VAL A 23 -48.32 35.27 -31.73
CA VAL A 23 -49.16 36.29 -32.35
C VAL A 23 -48.26 37.51 -32.51
N SER A 24 -48.03 37.87 -33.78
CA SER A 24 -47.36 39.09 -34.17
C SER A 24 -47.88 40.23 -33.29
N LYS A 25 -46.96 41.06 -32.78
CA LYS A 25 -47.31 42.39 -32.24
C LYS A 25 -47.81 43.24 -33.41
N ASP A 26 -48.98 42.91 -33.93
CA ASP A 26 -49.73 43.80 -34.77
C ASP A 26 -50.15 44.94 -33.85
N THR A 27 -49.49 46.06 -34.10
CA THR A 27 -49.91 47.40 -33.73
C THR A 27 -51.25 47.67 -34.40
N VAL A 28 -52.29 46.99 -33.92
CA VAL A 28 -53.67 47.42 -34.09
C VAL A 28 -53.75 48.74 -33.35
N ARG A 29 -53.60 49.79 -34.15
CA ARG A 29 -53.97 51.17 -33.89
C ARG A 29 -55.22 51.15 -32.99
N ARG A 30 -55.04 51.43 -31.70
CA ARG A 30 -56.12 51.63 -30.73
C ARG A 30 -56.78 52.99 -30.98
N ASP A 31 -57.09 53.29 -32.24
CA ASP A 31 -57.98 54.37 -32.59
C ASP A 31 -59.39 53.82 -32.39
N SER A 32 -59.76 53.84 -31.10
CA SER A 32 -61.08 53.65 -30.53
C SER A 32 -62.19 54.19 -31.43
N VAL A 33 -62.83 53.31 -32.21
CA VAL A 33 -64.10 53.57 -32.91
C VAL A 33 -65.30 53.52 -31.94
N TYR A 34 -65.07 53.66 -30.63
CA TYR A 34 -66.11 53.97 -29.65
C TYR A 34 -65.62 55.06 -28.67
N PRO A 35 -65.78 56.35 -29.00
CA PRO A 35 -65.63 57.39 -28.00
C PRO A 35 -66.88 57.38 -27.12
N PHE A 36 -66.93 56.51 -26.12
CA PHE A 36 -67.87 56.68 -25.01
C PHE A 36 -67.30 56.09 -23.72
N ARG A 37 -66.44 56.88 -23.07
CA ARG A 37 -65.86 56.60 -21.76
C ARG A 37 -66.83 57.02 -20.65
N GLY A 38 -68.05 56.48 -20.73
CA GLY A 38 -69.08 56.59 -19.70
C GLY A 38 -69.81 55.26 -19.67
N TYR A 39 -69.35 54.34 -18.82
CA TYR A 39 -70.12 53.11 -18.57
C TYR A 39 -71.45 53.53 -17.97
N PHE A 40 -72.53 53.46 -18.75
CA PHE A 40 -73.88 53.56 -18.20
C PHE A 40 -73.97 52.57 -17.04
N SER A 41 -74.45 53.02 -15.89
CA SER A 41 -74.72 52.10 -14.78
C SER A 41 -75.64 50.97 -15.26
N THR A 42 -75.67 49.84 -14.56
CA THR A 42 -76.61 48.76 -14.88
C THR A 42 -78.05 49.26 -14.91
N GLU A 43 -78.35 50.28 -14.11
CA GLU A 43 -79.64 50.95 -14.08
C GLU A 43 -79.85 51.86 -15.29
N GLN A 44 -78.87 52.71 -15.63
CA GLN A 44 -78.97 53.60 -16.79
C GLN A 44 -79.07 52.81 -18.11
N SER A 45 -78.29 51.74 -18.26
CA SER A 45 -78.34 50.85 -19.43
C SER A 45 -79.72 50.19 -19.54
N TRP A 46 -80.29 49.79 -18.39
CA TRP A 46 -81.62 49.21 -18.34
C TRP A 46 -82.71 50.21 -18.72
N GLN A 47 -82.64 51.45 -18.19
CA GLN A 47 -83.61 52.49 -18.53
C GLN A 47 -83.56 52.86 -20.01
N ILE A 48 -82.36 52.99 -20.59
CA ILE A 48 -82.19 53.21 -22.04
C ILE A 48 -82.82 52.07 -22.85
N THR A 49 -82.62 50.82 -22.42
CA THR A 49 -83.21 49.64 -23.09
C THR A 49 -84.73 49.61 -22.93
N LYS A 50 -85.24 49.95 -21.74
CA LYS A 50 -86.68 50.02 -21.44
C LYS A 50 -87.37 51.10 -22.27
N GLU A 51 -86.75 52.27 -22.41
CA GLU A 51 -87.25 53.37 -23.23
C GLU A 51 -87.22 53.03 -24.73
N ALA A 52 -86.14 52.42 -25.21
CA ALA A 52 -86.06 51.94 -26.60
C ALA A 52 -87.14 50.88 -26.90
N TYR A 53 -87.33 49.93 -25.98
CA TYR A 53 -88.38 48.91 -26.10
C TYR A 53 -89.79 49.51 -26.08
N ARG A 54 -90.04 50.52 -25.23
CA ARG A 54 -91.31 51.27 -25.23
C ARG A 54 -91.56 51.95 -26.58
N LYS A 55 -90.58 52.69 -27.11
CA LYS A 55 -90.68 53.37 -28.41
C LYS A 55 -90.93 52.39 -29.56
N GLN A 56 -90.33 51.20 -29.52
CA GLN A 56 -90.58 50.14 -30.50
C GLN A 56 -92.04 49.66 -30.47
N LEU A 57 -92.57 49.39 -29.27
CA LEU A 57 -93.95 48.93 -29.12
C LEU A 57 -94.99 49.99 -29.53
N GLU A 58 -94.68 51.27 -29.29
CA GLU A 58 -95.51 52.40 -29.75
C GLU A 58 -95.51 52.50 -31.29
N ALA A 59 -94.36 52.29 -31.95
CA ALA A 59 -94.24 52.29 -33.41
C ALA A 59 -94.99 51.12 -34.08
N GLU A 60 -95.20 50.01 -33.38
CA GLU A 60 -96.02 48.86 -33.82
C GLU A 60 -97.54 49.14 -33.76
N GLY A 61 -97.97 50.31 -33.29
CA GLY A 61 -99.39 50.72 -33.26
C GLY A 61 -100.21 50.05 -32.14
N LEU A 62 -99.55 49.56 -31.09
CA LEU A 62 -100.21 48.95 -29.93
C LEU A 62 -100.95 50.00 -29.08
N SER A 63 -102.10 49.62 -28.51
CA SER A 63 -102.78 50.48 -27.54
C SER A 63 -101.96 50.67 -26.26
N ALA A 64 -102.08 51.82 -25.61
CA ALA A 64 -101.31 52.19 -24.42
C ALA A 64 -101.37 51.11 -23.31
N ASP A 65 -102.53 50.47 -23.12
CA ASP A 65 -102.70 49.39 -22.15
C ASP A 65 -101.84 48.16 -22.47
N LYS A 66 -101.75 47.78 -23.75
CA LYS A 66 -100.92 46.66 -24.20
C LYS A 66 -99.43 46.99 -24.08
N VAL A 67 -99.03 48.24 -24.35
CA VAL A 67 -97.65 48.70 -24.15
C VAL A 67 -97.28 48.62 -22.67
N ASN A 68 -98.14 49.12 -21.77
CA ASN A 68 -97.92 49.05 -20.32
C ASN A 68 -97.81 47.61 -19.80
N GLN A 69 -98.68 46.70 -20.26
CA GLN A 69 -98.59 45.28 -19.92
C GLN A 69 -97.27 44.63 -20.38
N LYS A 70 -96.80 44.95 -21.59
CA LYS A 70 -95.52 44.43 -22.11
C LYS A 70 -94.33 45.03 -21.36
N ILE A 71 -94.38 46.30 -20.95
CA ILE A 71 -93.34 46.94 -20.15
C ILE A 71 -93.27 46.34 -18.74
N GLN A 72 -94.41 46.05 -18.11
CA GLN A 72 -94.45 45.38 -16.82
C GLN A 72 -93.79 43.99 -16.89
N LYS A 73 -94.10 43.20 -17.91
CA LYS A 73 -93.42 41.91 -18.17
C LYS A 73 -91.91 42.10 -18.40
N PHE A 74 -91.51 43.18 -19.07
CA PHE A 74 -90.09 43.50 -19.28
C PHE A 74 -89.38 43.81 -17.95
N GLU A 75 -90.01 44.52 -17.03
CA GLU A 75 -89.47 44.76 -15.69
C GLU A 75 -89.41 43.48 -14.83
N GLU A 76 -90.37 42.58 -14.95
CA GLU A 76 -90.31 41.25 -14.33
C GLU A 76 -89.13 40.43 -14.87
N MET A 77 -88.82 40.54 -16.17
CA MET A 77 -87.62 39.92 -16.74
C MET A 77 -86.31 40.51 -16.17
N LYS A 78 -86.29 41.79 -15.76
CA LYS A 78 -85.13 42.42 -15.12
C LYS A 78 -84.75 41.72 -13.83
N SER A 79 -85.72 41.50 -12.94
CA SER A 79 -85.48 40.92 -11.63
C SER A 79 -85.02 39.46 -11.76
N ALA A 80 -85.64 38.70 -12.67
CA ALA A 80 -85.22 37.35 -13.01
C ALA A 80 -83.78 37.31 -13.59
N LEU A 81 -83.42 38.26 -14.46
CA LEU A 81 -82.07 38.37 -15.02
C LEU A 81 -81.03 38.71 -13.95
N ILE A 82 -81.32 39.66 -13.06
CA ILE A 82 -80.44 40.02 -11.94
C ILE A 82 -80.24 38.81 -11.02
N GLU A 83 -81.30 38.06 -10.72
CA GLU A 83 -81.20 36.86 -9.90
C GLU A 83 -80.32 35.78 -10.56
N LYS A 84 -80.49 35.57 -11.87
CA LYS A 84 -79.64 34.65 -12.65
C LYS A 84 -78.18 35.07 -12.65
N ILE A 85 -77.88 36.36 -12.84
CA ILE A 85 -76.52 36.90 -12.78
C ILE A 85 -75.92 36.70 -11.38
N LYS A 86 -76.68 36.99 -10.31
CA LYS A 86 -76.23 36.74 -8.92
C LYS A 86 -75.92 35.27 -8.68
N LYS A 87 -76.76 34.35 -9.19
CA LYS A 87 -76.50 32.89 -9.10
C LYS A 87 -75.23 32.50 -9.86
N GLN A 88 -75.03 33.02 -11.07
CA GLN A 88 -73.81 32.78 -11.86
C GLN A 88 -72.56 33.34 -11.18
N GLN A 89 -72.62 34.54 -10.61
CA GLN A 89 -71.51 35.14 -9.87
C GLN A 89 -71.12 34.30 -8.65
N LYS A 90 -72.11 33.84 -7.85
CA LYS A 90 -71.86 32.94 -6.72
C LYS A 90 -71.23 31.61 -7.18
N LEU A 91 -71.66 31.07 -8.31
CA LEU A 91 -71.06 29.84 -8.86
C LEU A 91 -69.63 30.07 -9.33
N ALA A 92 -69.37 31.17 -10.03
CA ALA A 92 -68.03 31.55 -10.48
C ALA A 92 -67.07 31.80 -9.30
N GLU A 93 -67.56 32.41 -8.21
CA GLU A 93 -66.78 32.61 -6.99
C GLU A 93 -66.41 31.29 -6.33
N LYS A 94 -67.37 30.36 -6.20
CA LYS A 94 -67.10 28.99 -5.71
C LYS A 94 -66.06 28.28 -6.57
N GLN A 95 -66.15 28.39 -7.89
CA GLN A 95 -65.17 27.80 -8.82
C GLN A 95 -63.78 28.41 -8.65
N ARG A 96 -63.67 29.74 -8.48
CA ARG A 96 -62.39 30.42 -8.21
C ARG A 96 -61.77 29.95 -6.89
N GLN A 97 -62.56 29.81 -5.83
CA GLN A 97 -62.09 29.29 -4.55
C GLN A 97 -61.55 27.87 -4.68
N LEU A 98 -62.27 26.99 -5.39
CA LEU A 98 -61.81 25.61 -5.65
C LEU A 98 -60.51 25.59 -6.47
N ALA A 99 -60.39 26.44 -7.49
CA ALA A 99 -59.19 26.54 -8.30
C ALA A 99 -57.99 27.04 -7.48
N GLU A 100 -58.20 27.98 -6.57
CA GLU A 100 -57.14 28.49 -5.68
C GLU A 100 -56.67 27.41 -4.70
N ILE A 101 -57.60 26.65 -4.11
CA ILE A 101 -57.25 25.50 -3.25
C ILE A 101 -56.43 24.46 -4.04
N GLN A 102 -56.81 24.16 -5.28
CA GLN A 102 -56.05 23.24 -6.13
C GLN A 102 -54.66 23.78 -6.46
N ARG A 103 -54.53 25.08 -6.72
CA ARG A 103 -53.23 25.73 -6.97
C ARG A 103 -52.32 25.64 -5.75
N GLN A 104 -52.84 25.91 -4.55
CA GLN A 104 -52.08 25.79 -3.31
C GLN A 104 -51.59 24.36 -3.09
N LYS A 105 -52.48 23.37 -3.26
CA LYS A 105 -52.10 21.94 -3.15
C LYS A 105 -51.03 21.55 -4.18
N ALA A 106 -51.13 22.04 -5.41
CA ALA A 106 -50.11 21.79 -6.43
C ALA A 106 -48.76 22.45 -6.09
N GLU A 107 -48.78 23.62 -5.44
CA GLU A 107 -47.57 24.30 -4.99
C GLU A 107 -46.88 23.56 -3.82
N GLU A 108 -47.65 23.06 -2.86
CA GLU A 108 -47.16 22.20 -1.78
C GLU A 108 -46.49 20.94 -2.33
N GLN A 109 -47.15 20.25 -3.27
CA GLN A 109 -46.57 19.07 -3.93
C GLN A 109 -45.26 19.40 -4.68
N ARG A 110 -45.16 20.58 -5.30
CA ARG A 110 -43.92 21.03 -5.94
C ARG A 110 -42.81 21.25 -4.90
N LYS A 111 -43.12 21.86 -3.76
CA LYS A 111 -42.15 22.08 -2.67
C LYS A 111 -41.65 20.75 -2.12
N GLU A 112 -42.54 19.79 -1.89
CA GLU A 112 -42.17 18.45 -1.43
C GLU A 112 -41.28 17.73 -2.46
N ALA A 113 -41.64 17.77 -3.75
CA ALA A 113 -40.84 17.17 -4.81
C ALA A 113 -39.43 17.79 -4.92
N VAL A 114 -39.29 19.10 -4.69
CA VAL A 114 -37.98 19.77 -4.65
C VAL A 114 -37.17 19.31 -3.44
N ALA A 115 -37.78 19.20 -2.26
CA ALA A 115 -37.11 18.69 -1.07
C ALA A 115 -36.60 17.26 -1.26
N GLN A 116 -37.43 16.37 -1.81
CA GLN A 116 -37.04 14.99 -2.13
C GLN A 116 -35.87 14.93 -3.13
N ARG A 117 -35.87 15.79 -4.15
CA ARG A 117 -34.75 15.88 -5.11
C ARG A 117 -33.45 16.33 -4.43
N GLN A 118 -33.52 17.31 -3.53
CA GLN A 118 -32.34 17.78 -2.78
C GLN A 118 -31.78 16.69 -1.87
N GLU A 119 -32.65 15.92 -1.21
CA GLU A 119 -32.23 14.79 -0.38
C GLU A 119 -31.57 13.68 -1.20
N ALA A 120 -32.18 13.30 -2.33
CA ALA A 120 -31.60 12.34 -3.25
C ALA A 120 -30.21 12.79 -3.78
N GLU A 121 -30.04 14.09 -4.05
CA GLU A 121 -28.75 14.62 -4.49
C GLU A 121 -27.69 14.57 -3.38
N LYS A 122 -28.06 14.88 -2.13
CA LYS A 122 -27.16 14.70 -0.97
C LYS A 122 -26.72 13.24 -0.83
N GLN A 123 -27.65 12.30 -0.97
CA GLN A 123 -27.33 10.86 -0.92
C GLN A 123 -26.36 10.46 -2.03
N ARG A 124 -26.58 10.92 -3.27
CA ARG A 124 -25.66 10.67 -4.39
C ARG A 124 -24.26 11.21 -4.13
N GLN A 125 -24.14 12.42 -3.58
CA GLN A 125 -22.85 13.00 -3.23
C GLN A 125 -22.12 12.19 -2.15
N MET A 126 -22.84 11.73 -1.13
CA MET A 126 -22.27 10.87 -0.09
C MET A 126 -21.77 9.53 -0.67
N SER A 127 -22.57 8.87 -1.52
CA SER A 127 -22.15 7.64 -2.21
C SER A 127 -20.95 7.87 -3.14
N ALA A 128 -20.87 9.01 -3.82
CA ALA A 128 -19.73 9.35 -4.66
C ALA A 128 -18.44 9.50 -3.83
N ARG A 129 -18.51 10.19 -2.68
CA ARG A 129 -17.38 10.31 -1.74
C ARG A 129 -16.91 8.95 -1.21
N GLN A 130 -17.85 8.08 -0.85
CA GLN A 130 -17.52 6.72 -0.39
C GLN A 130 -16.80 5.90 -1.46
N ARG A 131 -17.25 5.99 -2.73
CA ARG A 131 -16.57 5.32 -3.85
C ARG A 131 -15.16 5.84 -4.07
N GLU A 132 -14.96 7.14 -3.93
CA GLU A 132 -13.62 7.75 -4.07
C GLU A 132 -12.68 7.30 -2.95
N GLN A 133 -13.16 7.28 -1.70
CA GLN A 133 -12.39 6.75 -0.57
C GLN A 133 -11.99 5.29 -0.80
N ALA A 134 -12.94 4.45 -1.24
CA ALA A 134 -12.66 3.05 -1.55
C ALA A 134 -11.64 2.88 -2.71
N ARG A 135 -11.62 3.81 -3.68
CA ARG A 135 -10.63 3.80 -4.77
C ARG A 135 -9.23 4.09 -4.22
N VAL A 136 -9.09 5.14 -3.41
CA VAL A 136 -7.82 5.50 -2.77
C VAL A 136 -7.28 4.37 -1.89
N GLU A 137 -8.15 3.71 -1.11
CA GLU A 137 -7.75 2.55 -0.30
C GLU A 137 -7.25 1.37 -1.14
N ARG A 138 -7.91 1.08 -2.27
CA ARG A 138 -7.47 0.03 -3.21
C ARG A 138 -6.12 0.35 -3.85
N GLU A 139 -5.87 1.61 -4.18
CA GLU A 139 -4.58 2.05 -4.72
C GLU A 139 -3.46 1.86 -3.69
N LYS A 140 -3.66 2.33 -2.45
CA LYS A 140 -2.72 2.10 -1.34
C LYS A 140 -2.44 0.62 -1.11
N ALA A 141 -3.47 -0.22 -1.11
CA ALA A 141 -3.31 -1.66 -0.98
C ALA A 141 -2.52 -2.28 -2.14
N SER A 142 -2.71 -1.78 -3.36
CA SER A 142 -1.95 -2.21 -4.55
C SER A 142 -0.47 -1.85 -4.44
N GLU A 143 -0.16 -0.63 -4.01
CA GLU A 143 1.22 -0.19 -3.77
C GLU A 143 1.92 -1.02 -2.69
N GLN A 144 1.23 -1.30 -1.59
CA GLN A 144 1.76 -2.17 -0.53
C GLN A 144 2.08 -3.58 -1.04
N ARG A 145 1.21 -4.16 -1.88
CA ARG A 145 1.47 -5.47 -2.51
C ARG A 145 2.70 -5.44 -3.41
N LYS A 146 2.88 -4.38 -4.21
CA LYS A 146 4.07 -4.21 -5.06
C LYS A 146 5.34 -4.14 -4.22
N LEU A 147 5.32 -3.36 -3.12
CA LEU A 147 6.47 -3.26 -2.23
C LEU A 147 6.81 -4.60 -1.57
N ALA A 148 5.80 -5.34 -1.12
CA ALA A 148 5.98 -6.68 -0.54
C ALA A 148 6.57 -7.67 -1.55
N GLU A 149 6.18 -7.59 -2.83
CA GLU A 149 6.73 -8.44 -3.89
C GLU A 149 8.22 -8.13 -4.14
N ILE A 150 8.60 -6.85 -4.21
CA ILE A 150 10.00 -6.44 -4.34
C ILE A 150 10.83 -6.98 -3.15
N GLN A 151 10.31 -6.90 -1.93
CA GLN A 151 10.99 -7.43 -0.75
C GLN A 151 11.16 -8.95 -0.82
N ARG A 152 10.14 -9.69 -1.30
CA ARG A 152 10.22 -11.14 -1.50
C ARG A 152 11.28 -11.52 -2.53
N GLN A 153 11.36 -10.77 -3.64
CA GLN A 153 12.37 -10.99 -4.67
C GLN A 153 13.78 -10.79 -4.11
N LYS A 154 14.02 -9.68 -3.39
CA LYS A 154 15.31 -9.40 -2.74
C LYS A 154 15.69 -10.48 -1.72
N ALA A 155 14.74 -10.95 -0.91
CA ALA A 155 14.97 -12.05 0.02
C ALA A 155 15.29 -13.37 -0.72
N GLY A 156 14.67 -13.61 -1.87
CA GLY A 156 14.96 -14.74 -2.74
C GLY A 156 16.39 -14.71 -3.30
N GLU A 157 16.87 -13.55 -3.75
CA GLU A 157 18.25 -13.36 -4.22
C GLU A 157 19.27 -13.61 -3.10
N GLN A 158 19.03 -13.04 -1.90
CA GLN A 158 19.89 -13.26 -0.74
C GLN A 158 19.99 -14.75 -0.37
N ARG A 159 18.89 -15.50 -0.45
CA ARG A 159 18.91 -16.95 -0.22
C ARG A 159 19.75 -17.69 -1.25
N LYS A 160 19.68 -17.31 -2.53
CA LYS A 160 20.51 -17.90 -3.59
C LYS A 160 21.99 -17.63 -3.35
N GLU A 161 22.33 -16.40 -2.98
CA GLU A 161 23.72 -16.03 -2.66
C GLU A 161 24.24 -16.82 -1.45
N ALA A 162 23.46 -16.89 -0.38
CA ALA A 162 23.80 -17.68 0.81
C ALA A 162 23.97 -19.18 0.48
N ALA A 163 23.13 -19.73 -0.39
CA ALA A 163 23.27 -21.11 -0.86
C ALA A 163 24.57 -21.32 -1.65
N ALA A 164 24.94 -20.38 -2.53
CA ALA A 164 26.20 -20.44 -3.27
C ALA A 164 27.42 -20.36 -2.33
N GLN A 165 27.37 -19.51 -1.30
CA GLN A 165 28.42 -19.43 -0.29
C GLN A 165 28.55 -20.74 0.50
N ARG A 166 27.43 -21.37 0.89
CA ARG A 166 27.44 -22.67 1.56
C ARG A 166 28.09 -23.76 0.70
N LEU A 167 27.77 -23.81 -0.60
CA LEU A 167 28.40 -24.76 -1.53
C LEU A 167 29.91 -24.56 -1.63
N LYS A 168 30.39 -23.31 -1.69
CA LYS A 168 31.83 -23.00 -1.67
C LYS A 168 32.50 -23.46 -0.37
N ALA A 169 31.87 -23.18 0.77
CA ALA A 169 32.39 -23.60 2.07
C ALA A 169 32.43 -25.13 2.20
N GLU A 170 31.42 -25.82 1.68
CA GLU A 170 31.38 -27.28 1.69
C GLU A 170 32.48 -27.89 0.79
N ALA A 171 32.73 -27.30 -0.39
CA ALA A 171 33.82 -27.71 -1.26
C ALA A 171 35.20 -27.51 -0.59
N GLN A 172 35.42 -26.36 0.04
CA GLN A 172 36.65 -26.09 0.82
C GLN A 172 36.82 -27.07 1.97
N ARG A 173 35.73 -27.41 2.67
CA ARG A 173 35.76 -28.39 3.76
C ARG A 173 36.16 -29.78 3.25
N LYS A 174 35.59 -30.24 2.12
CA LYS A 174 35.96 -31.52 1.50
C LYS A 174 37.43 -31.54 1.11
N MET A 175 37.93 -30.47 0.49
CA MET A 175 39.34 -30.33 0.17
C MET A 175 40.20 -30.40 1.44
N ALA A 176 39.87 -29.67 2.51
CA ALA A 176 40.61 -29.74 3.78
C ALA A 176 40.57 -31.15 4.42
N GLU A 177 39.45 -31.87 4.31
CA GLU A 177 39.32 -33.24 4.81
C GLU A 177 40.21 -34.22 4.01
N GLU A 178 40.25 -34.10 2.68
CA GLU A 178 41.18 -34.86 1.84
C GLU A 178 42.64 -34.53 2.20
N TRP A 179 42.93 -33.26 2.46
CA TRP A 179 44.27 -32.85 2.86
C TRP A 179 44.72 -33.52 4.15
N ARG A 180 43.83 -33.58 5.16
CA ARG A 180 44.12 -34.25 6.44
C ARG A 180 44.35 -35.75 6.29
N LYS A 181 43.58 -36.42 5.43
CA LYS A 181 43.73 -37.87 5.19
C LYS A 181 45.07 -38.23 4.56
N ASN A 182 45.66 -37.32 3.78
CA ASN A 182 46.88 -37.56 3.04
C ASN A 182 48.15 -37.08 3.77
N VAL A 183 48.07 -36.80 5.07
CA VAL A 183 49.25 -36.48 5.89
C VAL A 183 49.91 -37.78 6.35
N LYS A 184 51.19 -37.98 6.00
CA LYS A 184 52.02 -39.06 6.55
C LYS A 184 52.80 -38.52 7.75
N SER A 185 52.56 -39.10 8.93
CA SER A 185 53.46 -38.89 10.08
C SER A 185 54.83 -39.48 9.73
N LEU A 186 55.87 -38.64 9.77
CA LEU A 186 57.25 -39.05 9.49
C LEU A 186 58.02 -39.30 10.78
N LEU A 187 57.72 -38.55 11.83
CA LEU A 187 58.38 -38.65 13.12
C LEU A 187 57.40 -38.26 14.24
N ASP A 188 57.44 -39.02 15.32
CA ASP A 188 56.78 -38.70 16.58
C ASP A 188 57.72 -39.14 17.70
N GLU A 189 58.39 -38.18 18.34
CA GLU A 189 59.46 -38.43 19.31
C GLU A 189 59.26 -37.61 20.60
N ASN A 190 59.44 -38.28 21.74
CA ASN A 190 59.39 -37.66 23.06
C ASN A 190 60.80 -37.63 23.68
N VAL A 191 61.29 -36.44 23.97
CA VAL A 191 62.61 -36.20 24.57
C VAL A 191 62.44 -35.73 26.00
N THR A 192 62.84 -36.58 26.95
CA THR A 192 62.88 -36.23 28.38
C THR A 192 64.18 -35.52 28.73
N LEU A 193 64.09 -34.43 29.50
CA LEU A 193 65.21 -33.66 30.02
C LEU A 193 65.40 -33.95 31.51
N SER A 194 66.61 -34.36 31.88
CA SER A 194 66.99 -34.57 33.28
C SER A 194 67.89 -33.40 33.69
N GLY A 195 67.61 -32.72 34.80
CA GLY A 195 68.19 -31.41 35.17
C GLY A 195 69.71 -31.38 35.38
N LYS A 196 70.39 -32.51 35.19
CA LYS A 196 71.85 -32.64 35.21
C LYS A 196 72.47 -32.59 33.81
N ASP A 197 71.67 -32.82 32.77
CA ASP A 197 72.14 -32.90 31.39
C ASP A 197 72.05 -31.51 30.74
N SER A 198 73.21 -30.94 30.41
CA SER A 198 73.31 -29.73 29.57
C SER A 198 73.82 -30.04 28.15
N LYS A 199 73.79 -31.31 27.76
CA LYS A 199 74.26 -31.75 26.45
C LYS A 199 73.12 -31.59 25.44
N ALA A 200 73.41 -30.94 24.33
CA ALA A 200 72.46 -30.82 23.23
C ALA A 200 72.06 -32.20 22.69
N LYS A 201 70.76 -32.38 22.44
CA LYS A 201 70.18 -33.56 21.80
C LYS A 201 69.71 -33.17 20.40
N SER A 202 70.02 -33.99 19.40
CA SER A 202 69.63 -33.73 18.02
C SER A 202 68.74 -34.85 17.52
N VAL A 203 67.57 -34.49 17.02
CA VAL A 203 66.63 -35.39 16.36
C VAL A 203 66.76 -35.17 14.86
N LYS A 204 67.07 -36.24 14.11
CA LYS A 204 67.28 -36.17 12.66
C LYS A 204 66.10 -36.77 11.91
N LEU A 205 65.70 -36.13 10.83
CA LEU A 205 64.67 -36.61 9.92
C LEU A 205 65.14 -36.50 8.47
N GLU A 206 65.12 -37.61 7.74
CA GLU A 206 65.37 -37.61 6.31
C GLU A 206 64.09 -37.25 5.53
N VAL A 207 64.17 -36.20 4.72
CA VAL A 207 63.05 -35.73 3.88
C VAL A 207 63.34 -36.06 2.42
N ALA A 208 62.64 -37.05 1.87
CA ALA A 208 62.87 -37.54 0.52
C ALA A 208 62.13 -36.74 -0.58
N GLN A 209 61.05 -36.04 -0.23
CA GLN A 209 60.20 -35.31 -1.19
C GLN A 209 60.05 -33.85 -0.77
N ARG A 210 59.83 -32.96 -1.75
CA ARG A 210 59.62 -31.52 -1.51
C ARG A 210 58.16 -31.15 -1.19
N ASN A 211 57.40 -32.09 -0.64
CA ASN A 211 56.03 -31.80 -0.22
C ASN A 211 56.04 -31.02 1.10
N PRO A 212 54.99 -30.21 1.38
CA PRO A 212 54.91 -29.43 2.61
C PRO A 212 55.21 -30.26 3.86
N LEU A 213 56.14 -29.75 4.67
CA LEU A 213 56.60 -30.38 5.91
C LEU A 213 56.09 -29.57 7.10
N PHE A 214 55.50 -30.26 8.06
CA PHE A 214 54.86 -29.70 9.23
C PHE A 214 55.66 -30.12 10.46
N PHE A 215 56.23 -29.17 11.16
CA PHE A 215 56.85 -29.38 12.47
C PHE A 215 55.89 -28.88 13.54
N ASN A 216 55.56 -29.76 14.48
CA ASN A 216 54.96 -29.39 15.74
C ASN A 216 55.91 -29.81 16.86
N VAL A 217 56.40 -28.83 17.61
CA VAL A 217 57.27 -29.06 18.77
C VAL A 217 56.57 -28.47 19.98
N ASP A 218 56.18 -29.32 20.92
CA ASP A 218 55.58 -28.94 22.19
C ASP A 218 56.58 -29.21 23.30
N GLY A 219 56.90 -28.21 24.10
CA GLY A 219 57.82 -28.36 25.23
C GLY A 219 57.15 -27.96 26.53
N GLU A 220 57.38 -28.75 27.57
CA GLU A 220 57.00 -28.43 28.94
C GLU A 220 58.21 -28.64 29.84
N ILE A 221 58.61 -27.59 30.56
CA ILE A 221 59.75 -27.61 31.47
C ILE A 221 59.31 -27.21 32.88
N ASN A 222 59.87 -27.89 33.87
CA ASN A 222 59.61 -27.68 35.30
C ASN A 222 60.75 -26.89 35.96
N SER A 223 61.91 -26.79 35.30
CA SER A 223 63.04 -25.97 35.72
C SER A 223 64.02 -25.74 34.57
N GLY A 224 64.90 -24.74 34.71
CA GLY A 224 65.97 -24.43 33.75
C GLY A 224 65.48 -23.70 32.50
N ASN A 225 66.34 -23.65 31.47
CA ASN A 225 66.04 -23.03 30.17
C ASN A 225 66.26 -24.02 29.04
N VAL A 226 65.46 -23.99 27.99
CA VAL A 226 65.63 -24.89 26.85
C VAL A 226 65.46 -24.10 25.57
N LEU A 227 66.46 -24.20 24.70
CA LEU A 227 66.39 -23.71 23.33
C LEU A 227 66.19 -24.87 22.37
N ILE A 228 65.17 -24.77 21.51
CA ILE A 228 64.88 -25.74 20.47
C ILE A 228 64.97 -25.05 19.12
N GLU A 229 65.81 -25.57 18.23
CA GLU A 229 66.07 -24.98 16.91
C GLU A 229 65.84 -26.01 15.82
N ILE A 230 65.22 -25.59 14.72
CA ILE A 230 64.99 -26.41 13.53
C ILE A 230 65.96 -25.96 12.44
N PHE A 231 66.74 -26.89 11.91
CA PHE A 231 67.70 -26.64 10.84
C PHE A 231 67.34 -27.41 9.57
N ASN A 232 67.47 -26.73 8.44
CA ASN A 232 67.37 -27.34 7.11
C ASN A 232 68.66 -28.14 6.76
N PRO A 233 68.67 -28.93 5.69
CA PRO A 233 69.82 -29.75 5.28
C PRO A 233 71.08 -28.94 4.94
N LYS A 234 70.96 -27.64 4.66
CA LYS A 234 72.09 -26.72 4.48
C LYS A 234 72.62 -26.14 5.80
N GLY A 235 72.02 -26.51 6.93
CA GLY A 235 72.37 -25.99 8.25
C GLY A 235 71.82 -24.60 8.55
N GLN A 236 70.85 -24.10 7.78
CA GLN A 236 70.20 -22.81 8.06
C GLN A 236 69.04 -23.00 9.02
N LYS A 237 68.90 -22.07 9.98
CA LYS A 237 67.83 -22.10 10.97
C LYS A 237 66.49 -21.67 10.37
N GLU A 238 65.48 -22.50 10.53
CA GLU A 238 64.13 -22.32 9.99
C GLU A 238 63.07 -22.05 11.07
N GLY A 239 63.37 -22.40 12.33
CA GLY A 239 62.48 -22.20 13.48
C GLY A 239 63.23 -22.26 14.80
N GLU A 240 62.66 -21.63 15.82
CA GLU A 240 63.23 -21.53 17.16
C GLU A 240 62.11 -21.45 18.20
N LEU A 241 62.32 -22.11 19.34
CA LEU A 241 61.50 -22.01 20.55
C LEU A 241 62.42 -21.94 21.77
N SER A 242 62.29 -20.88 22.56
CA SER A 242 62.97 -20.77 23.85
C SER A 242 61.94 -20.90 24.98
N LEU A 243 62.21 -21.78 25.94
CA LEU A 243 61.43 -21.95 27.15
C LEU A 243 62.31 -21.61 28.34
N GLU A 244 61.87 -20.65 29.16
CA GLU A 244 62.58 -20.23 30.36
C GLU A 244 61.69 -20.42 31.58
N HIS A 245 62.17 -21.17 32.56
CA HIS A 245 61.47 -21.34 33.83
C HIS A 245 62.01 -20.37 34.89
N HIS A 246 61.25 -19.30 35.13
CA HIS A 246 61.54 -18.31 36.15
C HIS A 246 60.84 -18.69 37.46
N ARG A 247 61.59 -19.20 38.43
CA ARG A 247 61.05 -19.48 39.75
C ARG A 247 60.88 -18.16 40.51
N GLU A 248 59.65 -17.69 40.69
CA GLU A 248 59.39 -16.53 41.54
C GLU A 248 59.86 -16.82 42.97
N SER A 249 60.91 -16.14 43.40
CA SER A 249 61.37 -16.16 44.78
C SER A 249 60.40 -15.35 45.65
N GLY A 250 59.20 -15.87 45.91
CA GLY A 250 58.28 -15.22 46.84
C GLY A 250 56.85 -15.74 46.96
N SER A 251 56.30 -16.46 45.99
CA SER A 251 54.87 -16.83 46.05
C SER A 251 54.61 -18.10 46.86
N LYS A 252 54.20 -17.92 48.13
CA LYS A 252 53.47 -18.97 48.88
C LYS A 252 51.99 -18.95 48.47
N THR A 253 51.67 -19.39 47.27
CA THR A 253 50.28 -19.72 46.92
C THR A 253 50.05 -21.21 47.14
N ASN A 254 49.22 -21.53 48.13
CA ASN A 254 48.71 -22.88 48.44
C ASN A 254 47.72 -23.39 47.36
N SER A 255 48.09 -23.33 46.09
CA SER A 255 47.37 -23.98 45.00
C SER A 255 48.30 -25.02 44.40
N GLY A 256 47.94 -26.30 44.45
CA GLY A 256 48.71 -27.41 43.89
C GLY A 256 48.80 -27.43 42.35
N LEU A 257 48.89 -26.27 41.70
CA LEU A 257 49.29 -26.17 40.30
C LEU A 257 50.81 -26.29 40.22
N SER A 258 51.29 -27.26 39.45
CA SER A 258 52.70 -27.37 39.10
C SER A 258 53.10 -26.15 38.28
N ASP A 259 54.09 -25.41 38.78
CA ASP A 259 54.64 -24.21 38.14
C ASP A 259 55.52 -24.65 36.96
N ASN A 260 54.90 -24.97 35.83
CA ASN A 260 55.59 -25.47 34.63
C ASN A 260 55.54 -24.39 33.54
N THR A 261 56.66 -24.19 32.84
CA THR A 261 56.69 -23.36 31.63
C THR A 261 56.43 -24.26 30.43
N SER A 262 55.39 -23.96 29.67
CA SER A 262 55.09 -24.65 28.41
C SER A 262 55.13 -23.70 27.22
N GLY A 263 55.42 -24.25 26.05
CA GLY A 263 55.33 -23.52 24.79
C GLY A 263 55.34 -24.46 23.60
N SER A 264 54.92 -23.94 22.45
CA SER A 264 54.83 -24.73 21.23
C SER A 264 55.35 -23.96 20.02
N LEU A 265 55.97 -24.69 19.09
CA LEU A 265 56.44 -24.21 17.81
C LEU A 265 55.77 -25.01 16.70
N ASN A 266 54.87 -24.33 15.99
CA ASN A 266 54.19 -24.85 14.81
C ASN A 266 54.76 -24.18 13.56
N LYS A 267 55.47 -24.95 12.73
CA LYS A 267 56.11 -24.44 11.51
C LYS A 267 55.70 -25.27 10.28
N ILE A 268 55.32 -24.57 9.21
CA ILE A 268 55.03 -25.16 7.91
C ILE A 268 56.09 -24.71 6.93
N ILE A 269 56.78 -25.67 6.30
CA ILE A 269 57.72 -25.43 5.21
C ILE A 269 57.05 -25.92 3.93
N ASN A 270 56.58 -25.00 3.08
CA ASN A 270 55.78 -25.33 1.89
C ASN A 270 56.56 -26.08 0.79
N SER A 271 57.88 -25.93 0.76
CA SER A 271 58.77 -26.58 -0.23
C SER A 271 60.12 -26.90 0.43
N PRO A 272 60.16 -27.90 1.33
CA PRO A 272 61.37 -28.21 2.08
C PRO A 272 62.46 -28.71 1.14
N GLU A 273 63.71 -28.42 1.48
CA GLU A 273 64.85 -29.04 0.83
C GLU A 273 64.88 -30.54 1.17
N THR A 274 65.28 -31.35 0.20
CA THR A 274 65.46 -32.79 0.40
C THR A 274 66.78 -33.05 1.13
N GLY A 275 66.78 -33.98 2.08
CA GLY A 275 67.95 -34.33 2.89
C GLY A 275 67.63 -34.36 4.38
N ASP A 276 68.69 -34.35 5.20
CA ASP A 276 68.58 -34.47 6.65
C ASP A 276 68.21 -33.13 7.30
N TRP A 277 67.00 -33.06 7.82
CA TRP A 277 66.57 -32.01 8.73
C TRP A 277 66.96 -32.36 10.16
N VAL A 278 67.32 -31.37 10.95
CA VAL A 278 67.76 -31.57 12.33
C VAL A 278 67.01 -30.65 13.27
N VAL A 279 66.39 -31.22 14.30
CA VAL A 279 65.87 -30.47 15.44
C VAL A 279 66.86 -30.60 16.59
N THR A 280 67.46 -29.48 16.99
CA THR A 280 68.43 -29.43 18.08
C THR A 280 67.76 -28.90 19.33
N ILE A 281 67.89 -29.63 20.42
CA ILE A 281 67.40 -29.28 21.75
C ILE A 281 68.63 -29.03 22.62
N THR A 282 68.79 -27.80 23.10
CA THR A 282 69.90 -27.39 23.98
C THR A 282 69.33 -27.05 25.37
N PRO A 283 69.36 -28.01 26.31
CA PRO A 283 68.93 -27.75 27.69
C PRO A 283 70.03 -27.06 28.50
N GLU A 284 69.64 -26.14 29.38
CA GLU A 284 70.49 -25.49 30.36
C GLU A 284 69.94 -25.76 31.78
N LYS A 285 70.43 -26.85 32.39
CA LYS A 285 70.01 -27.34 33.72
C LYS A 285 68.50 -27.57 33.86
N SER A 286 67.91 -28.16 32.82
CA SER A 286 66.45 -28.18 32.66
C SER A 286 65.84 -29.54 32.94
N THR A 287 64.66 -29.55 33.56
CA THR A 287 63.82 -30.75 33.71
C THR A 287 62.53 -30.56 32.95
N GLY A 288 62.06 -31.58 32.23
CA GLY A 288 60.87 -31.45 31.39
C GLY A 288 60.75 -32.51 30.30
N HIS A 289 59.76 -32.34 29.43
CA HIS A 289 59.51 -33.17 28.26
C HIS A 289 59.32 -32.31 27.03
N ILE A 290 59.86 -32.75 25.91
CA ILE A 290 59.65 -32.13 24.60
C ILE A 290 59.10 -33.20 23.69
N HIS A 291 57.94 -32.93 23.13
CA HIS A 291 57.31 -33.73 22.11
C HIS A 291 57.55 -33.09 20.75
N ILE A 292 58.10 -33.86 19.81
CA ILE A 292 58.36 -33.44 18.44
C ILE A 292 57.56 -34.34 17.52
N SER A 293 56.58 -33.77 16.82
CA SER A 293 55.85 -34.43 15.76
C SER A 293 56.17 -33.75 14.43
N ILE A 294 56.61 -34.54 13.46
CA ILE A 294 56.88 -34.07 12.10
C ILE A 294 56.05 -34.88 11.13
N ALA A 295 55.28 -34.19 10.31
CA ALA A 295 54.44 -34.81 9.30
C ALA A 295 54.68 -34.18 7.94
N GLN A 296 54.51 -34.97 6.88
CA GLN A 296 54.63 -34.49 5.51
C GLN A 296 53.34 -34.76 4.76
N TYR A 297 52.89 -33.77 3.99
CA TYR A 297 51.79 -33.96 3.07
C TYR A 297 52.21 -34.92 1.96
N ILE A 298 51.42 -35.94 1.67
CA ILE A 298 51.58 -36.73 0.45
C ILE A 298 50.53 -36.23 -0.51
N LYS A 299 50.94 -35.67 -1.65
CA LYS A 299 49.98 -35.40 -2.72
C LYS A 299 49.36 -36.76 -3.11
N PRO A 300 48.03 -36.93 -3.06
CA PRO A 300 47.42 -38.18 -3.51
C PRO A 300 47.86 -38.42 -4.95
N ALA A 301 48.29 -39.65 -5.26
CA ALA A 301 48.48 -40.09 -6.62
C ALA A 301 47.10 -40.07 -7.28
N ILE A 302 46.77 -38.95 -7.91
CA ILE A 302 45.66 -38.89 -8.85
C ILE A 302 46.22 -39.58 -10.07
N ASP A 303 45.77 -40.80 -10.34
CA ASP A 303 45.98 -41.46 -11.62
C ASP A 303 45.45 -40.49 -12.70
N GLU A 304 46.36 -39.90 -13.49
CA GLU A 304 46.05 -39.07 -14.67
C GLU A 304 45.44 -39.92 -15.79
#